data_AF-A0A7C9NBG5-F1
#
_entry.id   AF-A0A7C9NBG5-F1
#
_cell.length_a   1.000
_cell.length_b   1.000
_cell.length_c   1.000
_cell.angle_alpha   90.00
_cell.angle_beta   90.00
_cell.angle_gamma   90.00
#
_symmetry.space_group_name_H-M   'P 1'
#
loop_
_entity.id
_entity.type
_entity.pdbx_description
1 polymer ?
#
loop_
_entity_poly.entity_id
_entity_poly.type
_entity_poly.pdbx_seq_one_letter_code
_entity_poly.pdbx_strand_id
1 'polypeptide(L)'
;MASKTYVPEGACAPASQIGATMEALGATIARRRDADESSYTHRLLSGNVDAVLKKVMEEAGEVALAAKDVESWATASLAAAVACGAVDEGSEGEGPLPVALPQEYGCAVDHLRYEAADVVYHLLVVLERYGVSLDEFAAELNERMTEAERPCGAVRLHPAYVNRGK
;
A
#
# COMPACT_ATOMS: atom_id res chain seq x y z
N MET A 1 -18.05 -4.82 -6.99
CA MET A 1 -16.95 -5.10 -6.04
C MET A 1 -16.13 -6.23 -6.63
N ALA A 2 -14.81 -6.11 -6.72
CA ALA A 2 -13.96 -7.13 -7.33
C ALA A 2 -14.18 -8.49 -6.65
N SER A 3 -14.17 -9.60 -7.40
CA SER A 3 -14.39 -10.97 -6.87
C SER A 3 -13.44 -11.38 -5.75
N LYS A 4 -12.40 -10.59 -5.48
CA LYS A 4 -11.37 -10.80 -4.47
C LYS A 4 -11.75 -10.30 -3.05
N THR A 5 -12.80 -9.51 -2.87
CA THR A 5 -13.19 -8.99 -1.56
C THR A 5 -14.67 -9.18 -1.27
N TYR A 6 -15.01 -9.37 0.01
CA TYR A 6 -16.39 -9.48 0.47
C TYR A 6 -16.56 -8.74 1.80
N VAL A 7 -17.78 -8.31 2.08
CA VAL A 7 -18.19 -7.81 3.39
C VAL A 7 -18.87 -8.98 4.12
N PRO A 8 -18.47 -9.30 5.36
CA PRO A 8 -19.09 -10.38 6.13
C PRO A 8 -20.61 -10.24 6.24
N GLU A 9 -21.32 -11.37 6.28
CA GLU A 9 -22.78 -11.37 6.36
C GLU A 9 -23.27 -10.67 7.65
N GLY A 10 -24.27 -9.79 7.50
CA GLY A 10 -24.80 -8.98 8.59
C GLY A 10 -23.95 -7.76 8.98
N ALA A 11 -22.77 -7.54 8.38
CA ALA A 11 -21.97 -6.35 8.60
C ALA A 11 -22.35 -5.20 7.66
N CYS A 12 -22.31 -3.97 8.16
CA CYS A 12 -22.42 -2.77 7.33
C CYS A 12 -21.02 -2.32 6.91
N ALA A 13 -20.82 -2.07 5.62
CA ALA A 13 -19.55 -1.53 5.13
C ALA A 13 -19.35 -0.10 5.68
N PRO A 14 -18.13 0.25 6.13
CA PRO A 14 -17.83 1.62 6.53
C PRO A 14 -17.90 2.57 5.33
N ALA A 15 -17.99 3.87 5.59
CA ALA A 15 -18.01 4.89 4.55
C ALA A 15 -16.74 4.85 3.67
N SER A 16 -15.59 4.51 4.26
CA SER A 16 -14.33 4.27 3.56
C SER A 16 -13.65 3.03 4.17
N GLN A 17 -13.43 1.99 3.36
CA GLN A 17 -12.74 0.78 3.81
C GLN A 17 -11.31 1.08 4.23
N ILE A 18 -10.58 1.87 3.41
CA ILE A 18 -9.19 2.21 3.70
C ILE A 18 -9.09 3.17 4.90
N GLY A 19 -9.96 4.19 4.98
CA GLY A 19 -9.96 5.15 6.08
C GLY A 19 -10.22 4.48 7.42
N ALA A 20 -11.31 3.71 7.52
CA ALA A 20 -11.67 2.98 8.73
C ALA A 20 -10.57 1.98 9.16
N THR A 21 -9.92 1.33 8.18
CA THR A 21 -8.85 0.36 8.45
C THR A 21 -7.58 1.05 8.94
N MET A 22 -7.16 2.17 8.33
CA MET A 22 -5.99 2.94 8.78
C MET A 22 -6.19 3.50 10.19
N GLU A 23 -7.36 4.05 10.49
CA GLU A 23 -7.71 4.53 11.83
C GLU A 23 -7.67 3.40 12.87
N ALA A 24 -8.32 2.27 12.58
CA ALA A 24 -8.34 1.11 13.48
C ALA A 24 -6.94 0.50 13.68
N LEU A 25 -6.12 0.46 12.62
CA LEU A 25 -4.76 -0.03 12.67
C LEU A 25 -3.88 0.90 13.51
N GLY A 26 -3.92 2.22 13.26
CA GLY A 26 -3.20 3.22 14.05
C GLY A 26 -3.56 3.15 15.53
N ALA A 27 -4.86 3.10 15.85
CA ALA A 27 -5.32 2.93 17.23
C ALA A 27 -4.86 1.61 17.87
N THR A 28 -4.74 0.54 17.08
CA THR A 28 -4.20 -0.74 17.55
C THR A 28 -2.70 -0.67 17.82
N ILE A 29 -1.94 -0.02 16.93
CA ILE A 29 -0.49 0.19 17.11
C ILE A 29 -0.23 1.04 18.36
N ALA A 30 -0.95 2.15 18.54
CA ALA A 30 -0.82 3.01 19.71
C ALA A 30 -1.07 2.25 21.03
N ARG A 31 -2.15 1.46 21.12
CA ARG A 31 -2.45 0.62 22.29
C ARG A 31 -1.37 -0.43 22.58
N ARG A 32 -0.64 -0.90 21.56
CA ARG A 32 0.44 -1.89 21.75
C ARG A 32 1.69 -1.30 22.40
N ARG A 33 1.75 0.02 22.64
CA ARG A 33 2.80 0.63 23.46
C ARG A 33 2.81 0.07 24.88
N ASP A 34 1.62 -0.21 25.45
CA ASP A 34 1.45 -0.73 26.81
C ASP A 34 1.34 -2.27 26.86
N ALA A 35 1.51 -2.95 25.73
CA ALA A 35 1.51 -4.41 25.69
C ALA A 35 2.82 -4.98 26.26
N ASP A 36 2.85 -6.30 26.52
CA ASP A 36 4.06 -6.98 26.95
C ASP A 36 5.00 -7.35 25.77
N GLU A 37 6.17 -7.89 26.11
CA GLU A 37 7.24 -8.29 25.17
C GLU A 37 6.83 -9.37 24.16
N SER A 38 5.73 -10.09 24.38
CA SER A 38 5.20 -11.04 23.38
C SER A 38 4.63 -10.33 22.15
N SER A 39 4.23 -9.05 22.30
CA SER A 39 3.73 -8.24 21.20
C SER A 39 4.86 -7.82 20.27
N TYR A 40 4.78 -8.25 19.02
CA TYR A 40 5.71 -7.81 17.97
C TYR A 40 5.78 -6.29 17.84
N THR A 41 4.61 -5.61 17.83
CA THR A 41 4.56 -4.15 17.73
C THR A 41 5.14 -3.48 18.97
N HIS A 42 4.94 -4.04 20.16
CA HIS A 42 5.54 -3.51 21.38
C HIS A 42 7.07 -3.46 21.24
N ARG A 43 7.69 -4.58 20.84
CA ARG A 43 9.14 -4.65 20.61
C ARG A 43 9.63 -3.65 19.56
N LEU A 44 8.84 -3.36 18.53
CA LEU A 44 9.19 -2.34 17.53
C LEU A 44 9.06 -0.91 18.08
N LEU A 45 8.10 -0.66 18.99
CA LEU A 45 7.87 0.65 19.61
C LEU A 45 8.89 0.95 20.72
N SER A 46 9.21 -0.02 21.58
CA SER A 46 10.06 0.15 22.76
C SER A 46 11.52 -0.30 22.57
N GLY A 47 11.78 -1.20 21.61
CA GLY A 47 13.11 -1.78 21.38
C GLY A 47 14.04 -0.91 20.53
N ASN A 48 15.10 -1.50 19.97
CA ASN A 48 16.06 -0.78 19.12
C ASN A 48 15.34 -0.13 17.91
N VAL A 49 15.62 1.16 17.67
CA VAL A 49 15.13 1.91 16.51
C VAL A 49 15.54 1.26 15.18
N ASP A 50 16.74 0.69 15.11
CA ASP A 50 17.23 0.06 13.88
C ASP A 50 16.34 -1.11 13.44
N ALA A 51 15.65 -1.78 14.36
CA ALA A 51 14.79 -2.91 14.05
C ALA A 51 13.59 -2.48 13.18
N VAL A 52 12.91 -1.40 13.55
CA VAL A 52 11.76 -0.89 12.79
C VAL A 52 12.20 -0.17 11.52
N LEU A 53 13.32 0.58 11.56
CA LEU A 53 13.82 1.28 10.37
C LEU A 53 14.34 0.31 9.30
N LYS A 54 15.03 -0.76 9.71
CA LYS A 54 15.43 -1.83 8.78
C LYS A 54 14.19 -2.42 8.11
N LYS A 55 13.12 -2.64 8.86
CA LYS A 55 11.87 -3.15 8.30
C LYS A 55 11.27 -2.22 7.25
N VAL A 56 11.14 -0.93 7.54
CA VAL A 56 10.67 0.04 6.54
C VAL A 56 11.48 -0.04 5.22
N MET A 57 12.80 -0.17 5.31
CA MET A 57 13.66 -0.28 4.12
C MET A 57 13.53 -1.62 3.41
N GLU A 58 13.43 -2.71 4.16
CA GLU A 58 13.23 -4.07 3.65
C GLU A 58 11.93 -4.15 2.85
N GLU A 59 10.81 -3.79 3.48
CA GLU A 59 9.49 -3.92 2.84
C GLU A 59 9.34 -2.98 1.64
N ALA A 60 9.94 -1.78 1.67
CA ALA A 60 9.96 -0.89 0.52
C ALA A 60 10.74 -1.48 -0.67
N GLY A 61 11.83 -2.21 -0.40
CA GLY A 61 12.58 -2.95 -1.40
C GLY A 61 11.77 -4.13 -1.95
N GLU A 62 11.08 -4.87 -1.09
CA GLU A 62 10.24 -6.00 -1.48
C GLU A 62 9.04 -5.57 -2.33
N VAL A 63 8.39 -4.44 -2.02
CA VAL A 63 7.36 -3.84 -2.89
C VAL A 63 7.91 -3.55 -4.29
N ALA A 64 9.10 -2.96 -4.38
CA ALA A 64 9.71 -2.63 -5.67
C ALA A 64 10.05 -3.89 -6.48
N LEU A 65 10.53 -4.95 -5.83
CA LEU A 65 10.82 -6.23 -6.47
C LEU A 65 9.53 -6.93 -6.92
N ALA A 66 8.51 -7.02 -6.06
CA ALA A 66 7.23 -7.62 -6.40
C ALA A 66 6.55 -6.91 -7.58
N ALA A 67 6.63 -5.58 -7.66
CA ALA A 67 6.14 -4.82 -8.80
C ALA A 67 6.87 -5.17 -10.10
N LYS A 68 8.21 -5.36 -10.03
CA LYS A 68 9.00 -5.80 -11.20
C LYS A 68 8.64 -7.21 -11.64
N ASP A 69 8.32 -8.10 -10.71
CA ASP A 69 7.89 -9.46 -11.04
C ASP A 69 6.53 -9.47 -11.77
N VAL A 70 5.60 -8.60 -11.36
CA VAL A 70 4.32 -8.40 -12.08
C VAL A 70 4.58 -7.95 -13.53
N GLU A 71 5.41 -6.93 -13.72
CA GLU A 71 5.77 -6.41 -15.05
C GLU A 71 6.50 -7.46 -15.91
N SER A 72 7.38 -8.26 -15.29
CA SER A 72 8.10 -9.34 -15.95
C SER A 72 7.14 -10.39 -16.52
N TRP A 73 6.16 -10.83 -15.73
CA TRP A 73 5.15 -11.78 -16.19
C TRP A 73 4.24 -11.22 -17.27
N ALA A 74 3.84 -9.94 -17.17
CA ALA A 74 3.07 -9.28 -18.22
C ALA A 74 3.86 -9.24 -19.55
N THR A 75 5.13 -8.85 -19.48
CA THR A 75 6.02 -8.76 -20.65
C THR A 75 6.27 -10.12 -21.29
N ALA A 76 6.54 -11.15 -20.48
CA ALA A 76 6.75 -12.51 -20.96
C ALA A 76 5.50 -13.05 -21.67
N SER A 77 4.30 -12.74 -21.16
CA SER A 77 3.03 -13.16 -21.76
C SER A 77 2.81 -12.53 -23.13
N LEU A 78 3.10 -11.22 -23.26
CA LEU A 78 3.03 -10.51 -24.53
C LEU A 78 4.05 -11.07 -25.54
N ALA A 79 5.30 -11.29 -25.11
CA ALA A 79 6.34 -11.85 -25.95
C ALA A 79 5.96 -13.24 -26.47
N ALA A 80 5.36 -14.09 -25.63
CA ALA A 80 4.87 -15.41 -26.01
C ALA A 80 3.71 -15.31 -27.03
N ALA A 81 2.76 -14.39 -26.83
CA ALA A 81 1.65 -14.20 -27.76
C ALA A 81 2.13 -13.74 -29.15
N VAL A 82 3.10 -12.84 -29.20
CA VAL A 82 3.73 -12.39 -30.46
C VAL A 82 4.50 -13.54 -31.12
N ALA A 83 5.29 -14.31 -30.37
CA ALA A 83 6.09 -15.40 -30.90
C ALA A 83 5.24 -16.56 -31.47
N CYS A 84 4.07 -16.82 -30.88
CA CYS A 84 3.16 -17.89 -31.30
C CYS A 84 2.31 -17.54 -32.54
N GLY A 85 2.51 -16.37 -33.16
CA GLY A 85 1.74 -15.98 -34.35
C GLY A 85 0.25 -15.83 -34.07
N ALA A 86 -0.15 -15.57 -32.82
CA ALA A 86 -1.53 -15.21 -32.48
C ALA A 86 -1.94 -13.83 -33.06
N VAL A 87 -1.00 -13.16 -33.74
CA VAL A 87 -1.20 -12.06 -34.67
C VAL A 87 -1.50 -12.63 -36.06
N ASP A 88 -2.77 -12.67 -36.43
CA ASP A 88 -3.18 -13.00 -37.79
C ASP A 88 -2.64 -11.91 -38.75
N GLU A 89 -1.87 -12.30 -39.77
CA GLU A 89 -1.19 -11.40 -40.73
C GLU A 89 -2.15 -10.55 -41.59
N GLY A 90 -3.47 -10.60 -41.32
CA GLY A 90 -4.51 -9.89 -42.07
C GLY A 90 -5.49 -9.05 -41.24
N SER A 91 -5.31 -8.92 -39.93
CA SER A 91 -6.21 -8.12 -39.07
C SER A 91 -5.64 -6.72 -38.82
N GLU A 92 -6.04 -5.74 -39.64
CA GLU A 92 -5.93 -4.29 -39.36
C GLU A 92 -6.86 -3.87 -38.20
N GLY A 93 -6.80 -4.55 -37.07
CA GLY A 93 -7.58 -4.24 -35.88
C GLY A 93 -6.71 -3.43 -34.92
N GLU A 94 -6.98 -2.13 -34.78
CA GLU A 94 -6.38 -1.22 -33.78
C GLU A 94 -6.77 -1.57 -32.30
N GLY A 95 -7.04 -2.84 -32.00
CA GLY A 95 -7.48 -3.32 -30.69
C GLY A 95 -6.35 -4.00 -29.89
N PRO A 96 -6.38 -3.95 -28.55
CA PRO A 96 -5.45 -4.72 -27.72
C PRO A 96 -5.56 -6.22 -28.02
N LEU A 97 -4.43 -6.88 -28.27
CA LEU A 97 -4.37 -8.32 -28.40
C LEU A 97 -4.80 -8.98 -27.07
N PRO A 98 -5.74 -9.94 -27.06
CA PRO A 98 -6.10 -10.65 -25.84
C PRO A 98 -4.97 -11.60 -25.46
N VAL A 99 -4.09 -11.15 -24.56
CA VAL A 99 -3.02 -11.97 -23.98
C VAL A 99 -3.53 -12.62 -22.68
N ALA A 100 -3.60 -13.94 -22.66
CA ALA A 100 -3.90 -14.67 -21.43
C ALA A 100 -2.70 -14.58 -20.47
N LEU A 101 -2.93 -14.02 -19.28
CA LEU A 101 -1.90 -13.93 -18.25
C LEU A 101 -1.78 -15.27 -17.50
N PRO A 102 -0.55 -15.70 -17.17
CA PRO A 102 -0.31 -16.93 -16.46
C PRO A 102 -0.74 -16.83 -15.00
N GLN A 103 -0.86 -17.95 -14.30
CA GLN A 103 -1.26 -17.98 -12.89
C GLN A 103 -0.26 -17.21 -12.00
N GLU A 104 1.02 -17.29 -12.35
CA GLU A 104 2.16 -16.65 -11.70
C GLU A 104 2.01 -15.13 -11.67
N TYR A 105 1.38 -14.52 -12.69
CA TYR A 105 1.03 -13.10 -12.67
C TYR A 105 0.09 -12.79 -11.50
N GLY A 106 -0.94 -13.62 -11.29
CA GLY A 106 -1.87 -13.45 -10.17
C GLY A 106 -1.18 -13.56 -8.82
N CYS A 107 -0.26 -14.52 -8.67
CA CYS A 107 0.56 -14.67 -7.47
C CYS A 107 1.46 -13.46 -7.23
N ALA A 108 2.10 -12.92 -8.28
CA ALA A 108 2.94 -11.73 -8.19
C ALA A 108 2.13 -10.49 -7.76
N VAL A 109 0.91 -10.32 -8.28
CA VAL A 109 0.00 -9.24 -7.85
C VAL A 109 -0.41 -9.40 -6.39
N ASP A 110 -0.68 -10.64 -5.96
CA ASP A 110 -1.05 -10.91 -4.57
C ASP A 110 0.13 -10.67 -3.61
N HIS A 111 1.36 -10.99 -4.02
CA HIS A 111 2.59 -10.70 -3.28
C HIS A 111 2.85 -9.19 -3.20
N LEU A 112 2.71 -8.45 -4.31
CA LEU A 112 2.80 -6.99 -4.32
C LEU A 112 1.83 -6.35 -3.32
N ARG A 113 0.58 -6.84 -3.26
CA ARG A 113 -0.40 -6.35 -2.28
C ARG A 113 0.02 -6.63 -0.84
N TYR A 114 0.64 -7.78 -0.58
CA TYR A 114 1.12 -8.16 0.74
C TYR A 114 2.25 -7.20 1.19
N GLU A 115 3.28 -7.01 0.37
CA GLU A 115 4.40 -6.14 0.74
C GLU A 115 4.00 -4.67 0.86
N ALA A 116 3.06 -4.21 0.03
CA ALA A 116 2.54 -2.85 0.13
C ALA A 116 1.84 -2.61 1.48
N ALA A 117 1.17 -3.64 2.04
CA ALA A 117 0.55 -3.54 3.35
C ALA A 117 1.61 -3.49 4.47
N ASP A 118 2.69 -4.26 4.34
CA ASP A 118 3.78 -4.29 5.33
C ASP A 118 4.53 -2.95 5.38
N VAL A 119 4.80 -2.31 4.22
CA VAL A 119 5.33 -0.93 4.17
C VAL A 119 4.46 0.04 4.97
N VAL A 120 3.14 0.00 4.77
CA VAL A 120 2.21 0.89 5.49
C VAL A 120 2.24 0.57 6.98
N TYR A 121 2.19 -0.70 7.37
CA TYR A 121 2.23 -1.11 8.77
C TYR A 121 3.48 -0.58 9.48
N HIS A 122 4.69 -0.83 8.95
CA HIS A 122 5.92 -0.39 9.60
C HIS A 122 6.08 1.13 9.58
N LEU A 123 5.62 1.81 8.52
CA LEU A 123 5.56 3.27 8.50
C LEU A 123 4.69 3.80 9.66
N LEU A 124 3.50 3.24 9.87
CA LEU A 124 2.62 3.66 10.97
C LEU A 124 3.26 3.40 12.35
N VAL A 125 4.02 2.31 12.52
CA VAL A 125 4.78 2.05 13.75
C VAL A 125 5.86 3.11 13.97
N VAL A 126 6.58 3.53 12.92
CA VAL A 126 7.57 4.62 13.03
C VAL A 126 6.89 5.94 13.40
N LEU A 127 5.79 6.30 12.73
CA LEU A 127 5.04 7.53 13.03
C LEU A 127 4.59 7.56 14.49
N GLU A 128 3.95 6.48 14.96
CA GLU A 128 3.52 6.34 16.36
C GLU A 128 4.71 6.41 17.32
N ARG A 129 5.84 5.76 17.00
CA ARG A 129 7.04 5.77 17.83
C ARG A 129 7.56 7.19 18.09
N TYR A 130 7.44 8.08 17.10
CA TYR A 130 7.87 9.48 17.20
C TYR A 130 6.75 10.47 17.49
N GLY A 131 5.54 9.99 17.77
CA GLY A 131 4.40 10.84 18.17
C GLY A 131 3.77 11.62 17.01
N VAL A 132 4.00 11.21 15.76
CA VAL A 132 3.31 11.78 14.60
C VAL A 132 1.95 11.11 14.47
N SER A 133 0.90 11.87 14.72
CA SER A 133 -0.48 11.36 14.65
C SER A 133 -0.92 11.09 13.22
N LEU A 134 -1.94 10.25 13.04
CA LEU A 134 -2.55 10.03 11.73
C LEU A 134 -3.15 11.31 11.14
N ASP A 135 -3.67 12.22 11.96
CA ASP A 135 -4.21 13.51 11.50
C ASP A 135 -3.08 14.42 10.99
N GLU A 136 -1.95 14.45 11.68
CA GLU A 136 -0.76 15.19 11.24
C GLU A 136 -0.20 14.62 9.94
N PHE A 137 -0.10 13.30 9.84
CA PHE A 137 0.33 12.64 8.61
C PHE A 137 -0.65 12.86 7.45
N ALA A 138 -1.96 12.76 7.69
CA ALA A 138 -2.99 13.06 6.70
C ALA A 138 -2.91 14.51 6.24
N ALA A 139 -2.67 15.45 7.16
CA ALA A 139 -2.49 16.86 6.84
C ALA A 139 -1.28 17.07 5.90
N GLU A 140 -0.16 16.40 6.13
CA GLU A 140 0.99 16.47 5.22
C GLU A 140 0.70 15.79 3.87
N LEU A 141 -0.05 14.69 3.83
CA LEU A 141 -0.47 14.06 2.57
C LEU A 141 -1.39 14.98 1.75
N ASN A 142 -2.31 15.70 2.40
CA ASN A 142 -3.24 16.63 1.77
C ASN A 142 -2.55 17.80 1.06
N GLU A 143 -1.29 18.09 1.38
CA GLU A 143 -0.47 19.11 0.70
C GLU A 143 -0.01 18.68 -0.69
N ARG A 144 -0.11 17.39 -1.03
CA ARG A 144 0.20 16.85 -2.38
C ARG A 144 -0.96 17.00 -3.36
N MET A 145 -2.13 17.44 -2.88
CA MET A 145 -3.33 17.62 -3.69
C MET A 145 -3.61 19.11 -3.89
N THR A 146 -4.16 19.46 -5.05
CA THR A 146 -4.73 20.79 -5.27
C THR A 146 -5.95 21.01 -4.35
N GLU A 147 -6.37 22.26 -4.19
CA GLU A 147 -7.55 22.55 -3.36
C GLU A 147 -8.84 21.91 -3.87
N ALA A 148 -8.96 21.68 -5.18
CA ALA A 148 -10.12 21.05 -5.81
C ALA A 148 -10.13 19.52 -5.63
N GLU A 149 -8.96 18.89 -5.50
CA GLU A 149 -8.83 17.43 -5.33
C GLU A 149 -8.94 17.00 -3.88
N ARG A 150 -8.57 17.89 -2.94
CA ARG A 150 -8.55 17.58 -1.51
C ARG A 150 -9.98 17.30 -0.99
N PRO A 151 -10.17 16.29 -0.11
CA PRO A 151 -11.47 16.04 0.50
C PRO A 151 -11.99 17.27 1.26
N CYS A 152 -13.29 17.52 1.16
CA CYS A 152 -13.94 18.59 1.92
C CYS A 152 -13.77 18.35 3.42
N GLY A 153 -13.28 19.37 4.15
CA GLY A 153 -13.03 19.29 5.58
C GLY A 153 -11.74 18.56 5.98
N ALA A 154 -10.87 18.21 5.02
CA ALA A 154 -9.60 17.56 5.32
C ALA A 154 -8.69 18.44 6.19
N VAL A 155 -8.05 17.81 7.17
CA VAL A 155 -7.11 18.46 8.11
C VAL A 155 -5.91 19.07 7.38
N ARG A 156 -5.37 20.16 7.94
CA ARG A 156 -4.21 20.88 7.43
C ARG A 156 -3.25 21.23 8.57
N LEU A 157 -1.95 21.25 8.26
CA LEU A 157 -0.95 21.77 9.18
C LEU A 157 -1.08 23.29 9.24
N HIS A 158 -0.94 23.88 10.43
CA HIS A 158 -0.79 25.33 10.49
C HIS A 158 0.54 25.74 9.84
N PRO A 159 0.59 26.85 9.08
CA PRO A 159 1.80 27.28 8.37
C PRO A 159 3.05 27.39 9.25
N ALA A 160 2.90 27.70 10.54
CA ALA A 160 4.01 27.79 11.49
C ALA A 160 4.70 26.44 11.79
N TYR A 161 4.03 25.32 11.54
CA TYR A 161 4.57 23.96 11.76
C TYR A 161 5.07 23.31 10.46
N VAL A 162 4.94 23.97 9.31
CA VAL A 162 5.45 23.47 8.02
C VAL A 162 6.92 23.85 7.88
N ASN A 163 7.80 23.02 8.46
CA ASN A 163 9.25 23.23 8.46
C ASN A 163 9.95 22.11 7.70
N ARG A 164 9.84 22.12 6.36
CA ARG A 164 10.29 21.02 5.50
C ARG A 164 11.81 20.85 5.36
N GLY A 165 12.61 21.64 6.08
CA GLY A 165 14.06 21.68 5.89
C GLY A 165 14.45 21.98 4.44
N LYS A 166 15.74 21.95 4.13
CA LYS A 166 16.24 21.80 2.75
C LYS A 166 16.97 20.49 2.66
#